data_AF-Q8SU57-F1
#
_entry.id   AF-Q8SU57-F1
#
_cell.length_a   1.000
_cell.length_b   1.000
_cell.length_c   1.000
_cell.angle_alpha   90.00
_cell.angle_beta   90.00
_cell.angle_gamma   90.00
#
_symmetry.space_group_name_H-M   'P 1'
#
loop_
_entity.id
_entity.type
_entity.pdbx_description
1 polymer ?
#
loop_
_entity_poly.entity_id
_entity_poly.type
_entity_poly.pdbx_seq_one_letter_code
_entity_poly.pdbx_strand_id
1 'polypeptide(L)'
;MNLRDLVKNGRHEEISRLEHPELGQFRAVAYINMGRFSEALKYAAKNSFERAYALYKLRKYKKALRVLRRMDTEGSRVLASQCLYYLGYYNTAYKMLAEVKRDDDVVVNLQAMKSLAILADSNQYVFGNRFQIRKRDQLAEFEDLTKCQLKDPEGRIDFIFNLSFESLFDEEMFVSFLSSQLERPEMKGTILEEQLKNIKGEAVAMDLLLRNQRETVEFNNGAIERLSNPLHFQQNFSGADGGAVRGNICLWIEKVYSSNFSIKAQEIPLLSPKMVLLRILTLCKNGALPSRKLMSRVRTWPESSIKACLSVFDPEIHLDKELYVRMSQTIMN
;
A
#
# COMPACT_ATOMS: atom_id res chain seq x y z
N MET A 1 -8.00 41.40 -20.03
CA MET A 1 -7.33 40.16 -20.50
C MET A 1 -8.43 39.17 -20.90
N ASN A 2 -8.39 38.58 -22.10
CA ASN A 2 -9.45 37.68 -22.56
C ASN A 2 -9.31 36.30 -21.88
N LEU A 3 -10.42 35.67 -21.48
CA LEU A 3 -10.43 34.32 -20.91
C LEU A 3 -9.69 33.31 -21.79
N ARG A 4 -9.79 33.46 -23.12
CA ARG A 4 -9.08 32.59 -24.07
C ARG A 4 -7.57 32.67 -23.90
N ASP A 5 -7.03 33.87 -23.64
CA ASP A 5 -5.60 34.06 -23.41
C ASP A 5 -5.17 33.47 -22.06
N LEU A 6 -6.01 33.61 -21.04
CA LEU A 6 -5.73 33.04 -19.72
C LEU A 6 -5.70 31.50 -19.76
N VAL A 7 -6.67 30.89 -20.45
CA VAL A 7 -6.74 29.43 -20.64
C VAL A 7 -5.53 28.93 -21.43
N LYS A 8 -5.21 29.58 -22.56
CA LYS A 8 -4.07 29.22 -23.40
C LYS A 8 -2.73 29.30 -22.64
N ASN A 9 -2.59 30.27 -21.75
CA ASN A 9 -1.38 30.51 -20.97
C ASN A 9 -1.36 29.79 -19.61
N GLY A 10 -2.33 28.92 -19.31
CA GLY A 10 -2.37 28.15 -18.06
C GLY A 10 -2.47 29.03 -16.79
N ARG A 11 -3.01 30.25 -16.90
CA ARG A 11 -3.11 31.22 -15.78
C ARG A 11 -4.24 30.87 -14.83
N HIS A 12 -4.16 29.69 -14.19
CA HIS A 12 -5.26 29.13 -13.38
C HIS A 12 -5.62 30.00 -12.17
N GLU A 13 -4.65 30.65 -11.52
CA GLU A 13 -4.96 31.58 -10.42
C GLU A 13 -5.82 32.75 -10.89
N GLU A 14 -5.49 33.34 -12.03
CA GLU A 14 -6.22 34.48 -12.60
C GLU A 14 -7.62 34.07 -13.04
N ILE A 15 -7.75 32.91 -13.70
CA ILE A 15 -9.06 32.34 -14.07
C ILE A 15 -9.94 32.13 -12.83
N SER A 16 -9.36 31.68 -11.71
CA SER A 16 -10.12 31.39 -10.49
C SER A 16 -10.75 32.63 -9.84
N ARG A 17 -10.20 33.83 -10.12
CA ARG A 17 -10.66 35.13 -9.60
C ARG A 17 -11.69 35.81 -10.50
N LEU A 18 -11.97 35.26 -11.68
CA LEU A 18 -13.00 35.82 -12.57
C LEU A 18 -14.39 35.59 -11.96
N GLU A 19 -15.07 36.67 -11.58
CA GLU A 19 -16.41 36.62 -11.02
C GLU A 19 -17.45 36.79 -12.12
N HIS A 20 -17.83 35.68 -12.75
CA HIS A 20 -18.98 35.64 -13.66
C HIS A 20 -19.67 34.27 -13.58
N PRO A 21 -21.01 34.19 -13.44
CA PRO A 21 -21.75 32.92 -13.31
C PRO A 21 -21.49 31.94 -14.46
N GLU A 22 -21.38 32.44 -15.69
CA GLU A 22 -21.16 31.62 -16.90
C GLU A 22 -19.73 31.05 -16.99
N LEU A 23 -18.81 31.51 -16.15
CA LEU A 23 -17.41 31.05 -16.13
C LEU A 23 -17.15 29.95 -15.08
N GLY A 24 -18.21 29.43 -14.44
CA GLY A 24 -18.10 28.42 -13.39
C GLY A 24 -17.29 27.19 -13.81
N GLN A 25 -17.45 26.69 -15.04
CA GLN A 25 -16.69 25.55 -15.53
C GLN A 25 -15.19 25.85 -15.63
N PHE A 26 -14.80 27.01 -16.16
CA PHE A 26 -13.39 27.41 -16.26
C PHE A 26 -12.75 27.57 -14.88
N ARG A 27 -13.49 28.12 -13.91
CA ARG A 27 -13.04 28.21 -12.52
C ARG A 27 -12.87 26.82 -11.89
N ALA A 28 -13.80 25.90 -12.14
CA ALA A 28 -13.70 24.53 -11.66
C ALA A 28 -12.43 23.85 -12.17
N VAL A 29 -12.15 23.95 -13.48
CA VAL A 29 -10.92 23.44 -14.09
C VAL A 29 -9.68 24.10 -13.49
N ALA A 30 -9.69 25.43 -13.31
CA ALA A 30 -8.59 26.15 -12.70
C ALA A 30 -8.31 25.69 -11.25
N TYR A 31 -9.36 25.55 -10.42
CA TYR A 31 -9.21 25.02 -9.06
C TYR A 31 -8.71 23.57 -9.04
N ILE A 32 -9.13 22.73 -9.99
CA ILE A 32 -8.61 21.36 -10.14
C ILE A 32 -7.10 21.38 -10.42
N ASN A 33 -6.64 22.21 -11.36
CA ASN A 33 -5.22 22.30 -11.70
C ASN A 33 -4.37 22.89 -10.56
N MET A 34 -4.97 23.69 -9.67
CA MET A 34 -4.35 24.16 -8.44
C MET A 34 -4.43 23.16 -7.27
N GLY A 35 -5.00 21.97 -7.47
CA GLY A 35 -5.19 20.97 -6.40
C GLY A 35 -6.28 21.31 -5.36
N ARG A 36 -7.07 22.35 -5.62
CA ARG A 36 -8.12 22.89 -4.72
C ARG A 36 -9.48 22.25 -5.02
N PHE A 37 -9.58 20.93 -4.79
CA PHE A 37 -10.74 20.14 -5.21
C PHE A 37 -12.04 20.50 -4.48
N SER A 38 -11.98 20.92 -3.22
CA SER A 38 -13.15 21.35 -2.46
C SER A 38 -13.78 22.62 -3.03
N GLU A 39 -12.95 23.55 -3.49
CA GLU A 39 -13.34 24.78 -4.15
C GLU A 39 -13.87 24.52 -5.55
N ALA A 40 -13.22 23.62 -6.31
CA ALA A 40 -13.71 23.19 -7.62
C ALA A 40 -15.17 22.71 -7.56
N LEU A 41 -15.57 21.99 -6.52
CA LEU A 41 -16.95 21.49 -6.35
C LEU A 41 -18.01 22.58 -6.20
N LYS A 42 -17.62 23.81 -5.81
CA LYS A 42 -18.54 24.96 -5.70
C LYS A 42 -18.94 25.50 -7.08
N TYR A 43 -18.06 25.35 -8.06
CA TYR A 43 -18.22 25.92 -9.40
C TYR A 43 -18.51 24.86 -10.48
N ALA A 44 -18.16 23.60 -10.22
CA ALA A 44 -18.41 22.50 -11.14
C ALA A 44 -19.91 22.18 -11.27
N ALA A 45 -20.40 22.08 -12.51
CA ALA A 45 -21.78 21.72 -12.78
C ALA A 45 -22.15 20.32 -12.26
N LYS A 46 -23.43 20.11 -11.91
CA LYS A 46 -23.90 18.93 -11.17
C LYS A 46 -23.62 17.59 -11.87
N ASN A 47 -23.61 17.58 -13.20
CA ASN A 47 -23.38 16.39 -14.03
C ASN A 47 -22.14 16.55 -14.92
N SER A 48 -21.08 17.18 -14.43
CA SER A 48 -19.86 17.41 -15.21
C SER A 48 -18.72 16.47 -14.82
N PHE A 49 -17.77 16.31 -15.74
CA PHE A 49 -16.56 15.50 -15.51
C PHE A 49 -15.72 16.09 -14.38
N GLU A 50 -15.56 17.42 -14.34
CA GLU A 50 -14.80 18.16 -13.33
C GLU A 50 -15.34 17.88 -11.92
N ARG A 51 -16.67 17.79 -11.78
CA ARG A 51 -17.30 17.43 -10.50
C ARG A 51 -16.95 16.00 -10.10
N ALA A 52 -17.03 15.05 -11.03
CA ALA A 52 -16.66 13.67 -10.77
C ALA A 52 -15.17 13.55 -10.39
N TYR A 53 -14.28 14.23 -11.11
CA TYR A 53 -12.85 14.24 -10.87
C TYR A 53 -12.49 14.86 -9.50
N ALA A 54 -13.09 15.99 -9.15
CA ALA A 54 -12.90 16.60 -7.83
C ALA A 54 -13.40 15.69 -6.70
N LEU A 55 -14.55 15.01 -6.88
CA LEU A 55 -15.04 14.01 -5.91
C LEU A 55 -14.07 12.81 -5.79
N TYR A 56 -13.51 12.33 -6.90
CA TYR A 56 -12.52 11.27 -6.93
C TYR A 56 -11.26 11.65 -6.15
N LYS A 57 -10.68 12.83 -6.41
CA LYS A 57 -9.49 13.33 -5.71
C LYS A 57 -9.72 13.53 -4.20
N LEU A 58 -10.95 13.84 -3.79
CA LEU A 58 -11.37 13.89 -2.38
C LEU A 58 -11.73 12.51 -1.80
N ARG A 59 -11.38 11.41 -2.48
CA ARG A 59 -11.67 10.01 -2.10
C ARG A 59 -13.17 9.71 -1.91
N LYS A 60 -14.07 10.51 -2.51
CA LYS A 60 -15.53 10.33 -2.47
C LYS A 60 -16.01 9.45 -3.63
N TYR A 61 -15.39 8.28 -3.81
CA TYR A 61 -15.56 7.41 -4.99
C TYR A 61 -17.02 7.04 -5.31
N LYS A 62 -17.82 6.67 -4.30
CA LYS A 62 -19.26 6.37 -4.50
C LYS A 62 -20.05 7.56 -5.04
N LYS A 63 -19.70 8.79 -4.66
CA LYS A 63 -20.37 10.00 -5.15
C LYS A 63 -19.90 10.33 -6.57
N ALA A 64 -18.61 10.15 -6.86
CA ALA A 64 -18.05 10.31 -8.21
C ALA A 64 -18.75 9.36 -9.21
N LEU A 65 -18.89 8.07 -8.86
CA LEU A 65 -19.57 7.08 -9.70
C LEU A 65 -21.03 7.45 -10.03
N ARG A 66 -21.77 8.07 -9.10
CA ARG A 66 -23.15 8.52 -9.39
C ARG A 66 -23.21 9.60 -10.48
N VAL A 67 -22.18 10.45 -10.55
CA VAL A 67 -22.04 11.47 -11.59
C VAL A 67 -21.63 10.80 -12.91
N LEU A 68 -20.60 9.95 -12.86
CA LEU A 68 -20.03 9.28 -14.03
C LEU A 68 -21.01 8.37 -14.77
N ARG A 69 -21.95 7.72 -14.05
CA ARG A 69 -23.02 6.90 -14.67
C ARG A 69 -23.91 7.63 -15.67
N ARG A 70 -23.87 8.97 -15.70
CA ARG A 70 -24.65 9.81 -16.62
C ARG A 70 -23.83 10.28 -17.83
N MET A 71 -22.61 9.78 -17.95
CA MET A 71 -21.63 10.17 -18.96
C MET A 71 -21.20 8.90 -19.70
N ASP A 72 -21.07 8.99 -21.01
CA ASP A 72 -20.55 7.89 -21.82
C ASP A 72 -19.41 8.38 -22.70
N THR A 73 -18.33 8.78 -22.05
CA THR A 73 -17.07 9.16 -22.70
C THR A 73 -15.94 8.26 -22.23
N GLU A 74 -14.90 8.12 -23.05
CA GLU A 74 -13.70 7.38 -22.70
C GLU A 74 -13.12 7.82 -21.34
N GLY A 75 -12.96 9.14 -21.15
CA GLY A 75 -12.49 9.71 -19.89
C GLY A 75 -13.38 9.37 -18.69
N SER A 76 -14.70 9.29 -18.87
CA SER A 76 -15.61 8.86 -17.81
C SER A 76 -15.46 7.39 -17.44
N ARG A 77 -15.19 6.50 -18.42
CA ARG A 77 -14.93 5.06 -18.19
C ARG A 77 -13.62 4.86 -17.45
N VAL A 78 -12.56 5.58 -17.85
CA VAL A 78 -11.26 5.58 -17.15
C VAL A 78 -11.42 6.03 -15.70
N LEU A 79 -12.09 7.15 -15.45
CA LEU A 79 -12.26 7.64 -14.07
C LEU A 79 -13.17 6.74 -13.23
N ALA A 80 -14.17 6.11 -13.86
CA ALA A 80 -15.07 5.19 -13.18
C ALA A 80 -14.35 3.87 -12.82
N SER A 81 -13.50 3.33 -13.70
CA SER A 81 -12.68 2.15 -13.39
C SER A 81 -11.72 2.42 -12.24
N GLN A 82 -11.07 3.59 -12.21
CA GLN A 82 -10.24 4.04 -11.08
C GLN A 82 -11.07 4.12 -9.77
N CYS A 83 -12.27 4.68 -9.81
CA CYS A 83 -13.15 4.71 -8.63
C CYS A 83 -13.53 3.31 -8.14
N LEU A 84 -13.81 2.37 -9.05
CA LEU A 84 -14.14 0.99 -8.74
C LEU A 84 -12.94 0.25 -8.12
N TYR A 85 -11.74 0.47 -8.66
CA TYR A 85 -10.47 -0.05 -8.14
C TYR A 85 -10.27 0.33 -6.66
N TYR A 86 -10.38 1.62 -6.32
CA TYR A 86 -10.25 2.07 -4.93
C TYR A 86 -11.40 1.60 -4.01
N LEU A 87 -12.54 1.20 -4.59
CA LEU A 87 -13.62 0.58 -3.85
C LEU A 87 -13.48 -0.95 -3.74
N GLY A 88 -12.43 -1.55 -4.31
CA GLY A 88 -12.15 -2.98 -4.29
C GLY A 88 -12.98 -3.82 -5.26
N TYR A 89 -13.65 -3.21 -6.24
CA TYR A 89 -14.38 -3.90 -7.31
C TYR A 89 -13.45 -4.08 -8.52
N TYR A 90 -12.39 -4.87 -8.34
CA TYR A 90 -11.28 -4.93 -9.30
C TYR A 90 -11.68 -5.55 -10.64
N ASN A 91 -12.53 -6.59 -10.62
CA ASN A 91 -12.99 -7.20 -11.85
C ASN A 91 -13.90 -6.24 -12.64
N THR A 92 -14.82 -5.57 -11.96
CA THR A 92 -15.69 -4.57 -12.59
C THR A 92 -14.88 -3.40 -13.14
N ALA A 93 -13.85 -2.97 -12.42
CA ALA A 93 -12.90 -1.95 -12.88
C ALA A 93 -12.17 -2.41 -14.15
N TYR A 94 -11.66 -3.64 -14.17
CA TYR A 94 -10.97 -4.22 -15.32
C TYR A 94 -11.85 -4.22 -16.56
N LYS A 95 -13.07 -4.78 -16.48
CA LYS A 95 -14.00 -4.87 -17.63
C LYS A 95 -14.29 -3.50 -18.22
N MET A 96 -14.51 -2.50 -17.36
CA MET A 96 -14.77 -1.13 -17.79
C MET A 96 -13.56 -0.47 -18.48
N LEU A 97 -12.35 -0.73 -18.00
CA LEU A 97 -11.13 -0.18 -18.59
C LEU A 97 -10.74 -0.94 -19.87
N ALA A 98 -11.06 -2.22 -20.00
CA ALA A 98 -10.73 -3.04 -21.16
C ALA A 98 -11.45 -2.58 -22.45
N GLU A 99 -12.58 -1.86 -22.30
CA GLU A 99 -13.33 -1.23 -23.39
C GLU A 99 -12.71 0.08 -23.90
N VAL A 100 -11.67 0.60 -23.22
CA VAL A 100 -10.96 1.82 -23.60
C VAL A 100 -9.83 1.48 -24.57
N LYS A 101 -9.50 2.43 -25.47
CA LYS A 101 -8.38 2.29 -26.39
C LYS A 101 -7.09 2.02 -25.59
N ARG A 102 -6.34 0.99 -25.99
CA ARG A 102 -5.12 0.60 -25.29
C ARG A 102 -3.95 1.51 -25.63
N ASP A 103 -3.38 2.08 -24.58
CA ASP A 103 -2.02 2.61 -24.51
C ASP A 103 -1.29 1.95 -23.33
N ASP A 104 -0.04 2.36 -23.10
CA ASP A 104 0.81 1.77 -22.06
C ASP A 104 0.18 1.95 -20.66
N ASP A 105 -0.37 3.13 -20.36
CA ASP A 105 -1.04 3.43 -19.08
C ASP A 105 -2.26 2.54 -18.85
N VAL A 106 -3.08 2.35 -19.89
CA VAL A 106 -4.25 1.47 -19.83
C VAL A 106 -3.82 0.04 -19.56
N VAL A 107 -2.78 -0.46 -20.23
CA VAL A 107 -2.27 -1.83 -20.03
C VAL A 107 -1.73 -2.02 -18.61
N VAL A 108 -0.94 -1.08 -18.09
CA VAL A 108 -0.42 -1.10 -16.72
C VAL A 108 -1.57 -1.14 -15.70
N ASN A 109 -2.58 -0.28 -15.88
CA ASN A 109 -3.74 -0.22 -14.99
C ASN A 109 -4.60 -1.49 -15.07
N LEU A 110 -4.78 -2.08 -16.25
CA LEU A 110 -5.46 -3.36 -16.42
C LEU A 110 -4.70 -4.47 -15.67
N GLN A 111 -3.37 -4.50 -15.75
CA GLN A 111 -2.56 -5.46 -15.01
C GLN A 111 -2.69 -5.27 -13.49
N ALA A 112 -2.71 -4.03 -13.00
CA ALA A 112 -2.96 -3.75 -11.58
C ALA A 112 -4.33 -4.26 -11.12
N MET A 113 -5.39 -4.01 -11.91
CA MET A 113 -6.74 -4.49 -11.63
C MET A 113 -6.83 -6.02 -11.63
N LYS A 114 -6.24 -6.67 -12.64
CA LYS A 114 -6.16 -8.13 -12.76
C LYS A 114 -5.47 -8.74 -11.53
N SER A 115 -4.30 -8.23 -11.19
CA SER A 115 -3.47 -8.78 -10.11
C SER A 115 -4.17 -8.67 -8.76
N LEU A 116 -4.81 -7.53 -8.47
CA LEU A 116 -5.59 -7.37 -7.24
C LEU A 116 -6.88 -8.19 -7.23
N ALA A 117 -7.51 -8.43 -8.38
CA ALA A 117 -8.67 -9.32 -8.47
C ALA A 117 -8.29 -10.77 -8.16
N ILE A 118 -7.19 -11.26 -8.74
CA ILE A 118 -6.63 -12.59 -8.47
C ILE A 118 -6.24 -12.71 -6.99
N LEU A 119 -5.52 -11.72 -6.46
CA LEU A 119 -5.12 -11.68 -5.05
C LEU A 119 -6.33 -11.65 -4.09
N ALA A 120 -7.40 -10.93 -4.44
CA ALA A 120 -8.62 -10.90 -3.65
C ALA A 120 -9.37 -12.25 -3.66
N ASP A 121 -9.20 -13.03 -4.73
CA ASP A 121 -9.82 -14.35 -4.90
C ASP A 121 -9.03 -15.46 -4.20
N SER A 122 -7.70 -15.42 -4.30
CA SER A 122 -6.79 -16.40 -3.70
C SER A 122 -6.58 -16.20 -2.20
N ASN A 123 -6.73 -14.97 -1.69
CA ASN A 123 -6.68 -14.69 -0.26
C ASN A 123 -7.90 -15.29 0.45
N GLN A 124 -7.71 -16.43 1.10
CA GLN A 124 -8.56 -16.82 2.23
C GLN A 124 -8.32 -15.77 3.32
N TYR A 125 -9.36 -15.03 3.72
CA TYR A 125 -9.28 -14.02 4.77
C TYR A 125 -8.86 -14.67 6.09
N VAL A 126 -7.55 -14.71 6.36
CA VAL A 126 -6.98 -15.15 7.65
C VAL A 126 -6.78 -13.91 8.49
N PHE A 127 -7.51 -13.80 9.59
CA PHE A 127 -7.47 -12.68 10.52
C PHE A 127 -6.03 -12.20 10.83
N GLY A 128 -5.79 -10.88 10.88
CA GLY A 128 -4.53 -10.30 11.37
C GLY A 128 -3.54 -9.76 10.32
N ASN A 129 -3.71 -10.03 9.02
CA ASN A 129 -2.84 -9.44 7.98
C ASN A 129 -3.42 -8.11 7.44
N ARG A 130 -2.75 -6.98 7.74
CA ARG A 130 -3.14 -5.63 7.26
C ARG A 130 -3.11 -5.47 5.73
N PHE A 131 -2.54 -6.44 5.00
CA PHE A 131 -2.38 -6.44 3.55
C PHE A 131 -3.40 -7.33 2.81
N GLN A 132 -4.39 -7.89 3.50
CA GLN A 132 -5.44 -8.70 2.88
C GLN A 132 -6.49 -7.86 2.14
N ILE A 133 -6.88 -8.35 0.98
CA ILE A 133 -7.87 -7.72 0.11
C ILE A 133 -9.17 -8.52 0.18
N ARG A 134 -10.27 -7.87 0.55
CA ARG A 134 -11.58 -8.51 0.57
C ARG A 134 -12.15 -8.60 -0.85
N LYS A 135 -12.48 -9.81 -1.31
CA LYS A 135 -13.27 -10.03 -2.53
C LYS A 135 -14.61 -9.29 -2.46
N ARG A 136 -14.91 -8.49 -3.49
CA ARG A 136 -16.18 -7.73 -3.62
C ARG A 136 -16.97 -8.05 -4.88
N ASP A 137 -16.32 -8.56 -5.90
CA ASP A 137 -16.93 -9.06 -7.12
C ASP A 137 -16.35 -10.43 -7.49
N GLN A 138 -17.07 -11.17 -8.35
CA GLN A 138 -16.62 -12.46 -8.83
C GLN A 138 -15.44 -12.27 -9.78
N LEU A 139 -14.50 -13.22 -9.79
CA LEU A 139 -13.41 -13.24 -10.76
C LEU A 139 -13.99 -13.46 -12.17
N ALA A 140 -13.47 -12.74 -13.17
CA ALA A 140 -13.77 -13.03 -14.58
C ALA A 140 -12.55 -13.64 -15.28
N GLU A 141 -12.74 -14.00 -16.54
CA GLU A 141 -11.64 -14.26 -17.46
C GLU A 141 -10.90 -12.95 -17.75
N PHE A 142 -9.58 -12.98 -17.60
CA PHE A 142 -8.70 -11.88 -17.92
C PHE A 142 -7.87 -12.24 -19.15
N GLU A 143 -7.57 -11.24 -19.96
CA GLU A 143 -6.62 -11.43 -21.05
C GLU A 143 -5.19 -11.61 -20.52
N ASP A 144 -4.39 -12.29 -21.32
CA ASP A 144 -2.95 -12.36 -21.11
C ASP A 144 -2.27 -11.09 -21.66
N LEU A 145 -2.05 -10.13 -20.75
CA LEU A 145 -1.43 -8.85 -21.05
C LEU A 145 0.10 -8.94 -21.21
N THR A 146 0.73 -10.09 -20.91
CA THR A 146 2.19 -10.23 -21.03
C THR A 146 2.68 -10.15 -22.47
N LYS A 147 1.77 -10.32 -23.43
CA LYS A 147 2.01 -10.20 -24.87
C LYS A 147 1.96 -8.76 -25.38
N CYS A 148 1.49 -7.81 -24.56
CA CYS A 148 1.46 -6.40 -24.93
C CYS A 148 2.87 -5.81 -24.95
N GLN A 149 3.23 -5.16 -26.07
CA GLN A 149 4.49 -4.44 -26.19
C GLN A 149 4.32 -3.02 -25.66
N LEU A 150 4.81 -2.79 -24.43
CA LEU A 150 4.91 -1.45 -23.86
C LEU A 150 6.07 -0.71 -24.53
N LYS A 151 5.81 0.54 -24.92
CA LYS A 151 6.79 1.40 -25.59
C LYS A 151 7.68 2.10 -24.57
N ASP A 152 7.09 2.49 -23.45
CA ASP A 152 7.78 3.19 -22.36
C ASP A 152 8.46 2.20 -21.39
N PRO A 153 9.78 2.34 -21.14
CA PRO A 153 10.49 1.52 -20.15
C PRO A 153 9.92 1.64 -18.73
N GLU A 154 9.47 2.83 -18.31
CA GLU A 154 8.87 3.02 -16.97
C GLU A 154 7.54 2.26 -16.88
N GLY A 155 6.69 2.37 -17.90
CA GLY A 155 5.47 1.56 -18.02
C GLY A 155 5.73 0.05 -17.93
N ARG A 156 6.84 -0.45 -18.49
CA ARG A 156 7.24 -1.87 -18.35
C ARG A 156 7.58 -2.24 -16.91
N ILE A 157 8.32 -1.39 -16.20
CA ILE A 157 8.65 -1.62 -14.78
C ILE A 157 7.36 -1.67 -13.96
N ASP A 158 6.46 -0.71 -14.14
CA ASP A 158 5.17 -0.66 -13.43
C ASP A 158 4.27 -1.86 -13.76
N PHE A 159 4.26 -2.29 -15.03
CA PHE A 159 3.55 -3.50 -15.44
C PHE A 159 4.06 -4.74 -14.69
N ILE A 160 5.38 -4.95 -14.66
CA ILE A 160 6.00 -6.10 -13.98
C ILE A 160 5.80 -6.01 -12.46
N PHE A 161 5.91 -4.80 -11.89
CA PHE A 161 5.61 -4.57 -10.49
C PHE A 161 4.16 -4.96 -10.16
N ASN A 162 3.19 -4.50 -10.95
CA ASN A 162 1.79 -4.88 -10.77
C ASN A 162 1.57 -6.39 -10.95
N LEU A 163 2.20 -7.02 -11.97
CA LEU A 163 2.13 -8.45 -12.22
C LEU A 163 2.61 -9.28 -11.02
N SER A 164 3.62 -8.81 -10.28
CA SER A 164 4.12 -9.52 -9.10
C SER A 164 3.02 -9.81 -8.07
N PHE A 165 1.99 -8.96 -7.97
CA PHE A 165 0.92 -9.13 -6.99
C PHE A 165 0.02 -10.34 -7.27
N GLU A 166 0.06 -10.92 -8.48
CA GLU A 166 -0.60 -12.20 -8.76
C GLU A 166 -0.04 -13.33 -7.87
N SER A 167 1.24 -13.25 -7.49
CA SER A 167 1.92 -14.25 -6.65
C SER A 167 1.98 -13.88 -5.16
N LEU A 168 1.39 -12.74 -4.74
CA LEU A 168 1.59 -12.21 -3.37
C LEU A 168 1.08 -13.14 -2.25
N PHE A 169 0.18 -14.06 -2.57
CA PHE A 169 -0.36 -15.01 -1.59
C PHE A 169 0.68 -16.04 -1.12
N ASP A 170 1.79 -16.19 -1.85
CA ASP A 170 2.88 -17.11 -1.54
C ASP A 170 4.23 -16.36 -1.56
N GLU A 171 4.88 -16.30 -0.38
CA GLU A 171 6.15 -15.58 -0.21
C GLU A 171 7.25 -16.13 -1.12
N GLU A 172 7.35 -17.46 -1.28
CA GLU A 172 8.40 -18.09 -2.06
C GLU A 172 8.21 -17.80 -3.56
N MET A 173 6.98 -17.94 -4.06
CA MET A 173 6.67 -17.60 -5.45
C MET A 173 6.87 -16.10 -5.73
N PHE A 174 6.47 -15.23 -4.79
CA PHE A 174 6.62 -13.79 -4.93
C PHE A 174 8.09 -13.36 -4.95
N VAL A 175 8.90 -13.86 -4.01
CA VAL A 175 10.35 -13.58 -3.95
C VAL A 175 11.08 -14.15 -5.16
N SER A 176 10.74 -15.37 -5.59
CA SER A 176 11.30 -16.00 -6.79
C SER A 176 10.98 -15.18 -8.04
N PHE A 177 9.72 -14.75 -8.18
CA PHE A 177 9.30 -13.87 -9.29
C PHE A 177 10.13 -12.58 -9.32
N LEU A 178 10.18 -11.82 -8.22
CA LEU A 178 10.95 -10.58 -8.16
C LEU A 178 12.44 -10.80 -8.47
N SER A 179 13.03 -11.85 -7.89
CA SER A 179 14.45 -12.18 -8.10
C SER A 179 14.75 -12.48 -9.57
N SER A 180 13.88 -13.23 -10.24
CA SER A 180 14.01 -13.53 -11.68
C SER A 180 13.93 -12.27 -12.56
N GLN A 181 13.11 -11.29 -12.17
CA GLN A 181 13.02 -10.03 -12.94
C GLN A 181 14.29 -9.20 -12.79
N LEU A 182 14.95 -9.24 -11.64
CA LEU A 182 16.20 -8.52 -11.38
C LEU A 182 17.44 -9.10 -12.09
N GLU A 183 17.31 -10.26 -12.74
CA GLU A 183 18.34 -10.75 -13.68
C GLU A 183 18.47 -9.81 -14.90
N ARG A 184 17.39 -9.10 -15.22
CA ARG A 184 17.34 -8.12 -16.31
C ARG A 184 17.95 -6.79 -15.86
N PRO A 185 18.98 -6.26 -16.53
CA PRO A 185 19.64 -5.02 -16.12
C PRO A 185 18.70 -3.83 -15.96
N GLU A 186 17.68 -3.72 -16.80
CA GLU A 186 16.71 -2.62 -16.77
C GLU A 186 15.80 -2.61 -15.53
N MET A 187 15.74 -3.73 -14.79
CA MET A 187 14.93 -3.84 -13.57
C MET A 187 15.72 -3.47 -12.31
N LYS A 188 17.05 -3.32 -12.40
CA LYS A 188 17.90 -2.94 -11.27
C LYS A 188 17.77 -1.44 -10.97
N GLY A 189 17.81 -1.09 -9.69
CA GLY A 189 17.58 0.27 -9.20
C GLY A 189 16.14 0.75 -9.35
N THR A 190 15.19 -0.16 -9.54
CA THR A 190 13.75 0.17 -9.73
C THR A 190 12.92 -0.26 -8.52
N ILE A 191 11.62 0.05 -8.57
CA ILE A 191 10.66 -0.35 -7.53
C ILE A 191 10.65 -1.87 -7.25
N LEU A 192 11.00 -2.71 -8.23
CA LEU A 192 11.10 -4.16 -8.05
C LEU A 192 12.24 -4.54 -7.08
N GLU A 193 13.39 -3.89 -7.21
CA GLU A 193 14.54 -4.12 -6.33
C GLU A 193 14.20 -3.61 -4.91
N GLU A 194 13.58 -2.44 -4.82
CA GLU A 194 13.18 -1.84 -3.56
C GLU A 194 12.11 -2.67 -2.83
N GLN A 195 11.17 -3.26 -3.57
CA GLN A 195 10.20 -4.21 -3.02
C GLN A 195 10.90 -5.47 -2.48
N LEU A 196 11.89 -6.00 -3.18
CA LEU A 196 12.65 -7.15 -2.70
C LEU A 196 13.48 -6.81 -1.45
N LYS A 197 14.13 -5.64 -1.42
CA LYS A 197 14.83 -5.10 -0.24
C LYS A 197 13.90 -4.96 0.95
N ASN A 198 12.70 -4.41 0.74
CA ASN A 198 11.69 -4.26 1.78
C ASN A 198 11.28 -5.62 2.39
N ILE A 199 11.08 -6.66 1.57
CA ILE A 199 10.79 -8.02 2.05
C ILE A 199 11.94 -8.56 2.90
N LYS A 200 13.18 -8.37 2.43
CA LYS A 200 14.39 -8.86 3.11
C LYS A 200 14.80 -8.04 4.34
N GLY A 201 14.15 -6.90 4.59
CA GLY A 201 14.53 -5.98 5.66
C GLY A 201 15.85 -5.24 5.38
N GLU A 202 16.18 -5.05 4.10
CA GLU A 202 17.35 -4.31 3.65
C GLU A 202 17.04 -2.80 3.53
N ALA A 203 18.07 -1.98 3.33
CA ALA A 203 17.91 -0.53 3.17
C ALA A 203 17.23 -0.20 1.83
N VAL A 204 16.08 0.48 1.91
CA VAL A 204 15.26 0.87 0.76
C VAL A 204 15.53 2.33 0.37
N ALA A 205 15.69 2.60 -0.92
CA ALA A 205 15.87 3.93 -1.49
C ALA A 205 14.54 4.71 -1.48
N MET A 206 14.33 5.52 -0.44
CA MET A 206 13.07 6.23 -0.20
C MET A 206 12.72 7.27 -1.27
N ASP A 207 13.70 7.79 -1.99
CA ASP A 207 13.54 8.77 -3.08
C ASP A 207 12.87 8.18 -4.34
N LEU A 208 12.98 6.87 -4.53
CA LEU A 208 12.33 6.14 -5.63
C LEU A 208 10.87 5.77 -5.32
N LEU A 209 10.44 5.92 -4.07
CA LEU A 209 9.13 5.45 -3.62
C LEU A 209 8.04 6.51 -3.70
N LEU A 210 6.86 6.09 -4.16
CA LEU A 210 5.64 6.87 -4.03
C LEU A 210 5.30 7.07 -2.54
N ARG A 211 4.51 8.11 -2.25
CA ARG A 211 4.09 8.44 -0.87
C ARG A 211 3.57 7.23 -0.09
N ASN A 212 2.66 6.45 -0.67
CA ASN A 212 2.07 5.31 0.05
C ASN A 212 3.10 4.18 0.27
N GLN A 213 4.05 3.99 -0.65
CA GLN A 213 5.11 2.99 -0.50
C GLN A 213 6.11 3.40 0.59
N ARG A 214 6.46 4.70 0.65
CA ARG A 214 7.24 5.28 1.76
C ARG A 214 6.55 5.10 3.10
N GLU A 215 5.26 5.41 3.18
CA GLU A 215 4.47 5.19 4.39
C GLU A 215 4.57 3.71 4.83
N THR A 216 4.53 2.75 3.90
CA THR A 216 4.75 1.33 4.23
C THR A 216 6.13 1.04 4.80
N VAL A 217 7.20 1.55 4.19
CA VAL A 217 8.57 1.35 4.71
C VAL A 217 8.73 2.00 6.09
N GLU A 218 8.25 3.22 6.27
CA GLU A 218 8.26 3.93 7.55
C GLU A 218 7.51 3.15 8.63
N PHE A 219 6.35 2.59 8.31
CA PHE A 219 5.57 1.76 9.23
C PHE A 219 6.31 0.46 9.60
N ASN A 220 6.89 -0.21 8.61
CA ASN A 220 7.66 -1.43 8.80
C ASN A 220 8.87 -1.16 9.73
N ASN A 221 9.52 -0.02 9.55
CA ASN A 221 10.63 0.46 10.37
C ASN A 221 10.21 0.98 11.76
N GLY A 222 8.91 1.19 12.01
CA GLY A 222 8.39 1.73 13.27
C GLY A 222 8.40 3.26 13.37
N ALA A 223 8.72 3.97 12.28
CA ALA A 223 8.73 5.44 12.28
C ALA A 223 7.32 6.05 12.32
N ILE A 224 6.29 5.31 11.89
CA ILE A 224 4.88 5.73 11.95
C ILE A 224 3.99 4.57 12.43
N GLU A 225 2.89 4.90 13.10
CA GLU A 225 2.01 3.89 13.72
C GLU A 225 0.88 3.37 12.81
N ARG A 226 0.54 4.14 11.77
CA ARG A 226 -0.65 3.88 10.93
C ARG A 226 -0.35 4.06 9.45
N LEU A 227 -0.91 3.16 8.66
CA LEU A 227 -0.85 3.19 7.20
C LEU A 227 -2.15 3.72 6.61
N SER A 228 -2.04 4.58 5.59
CA SER A 228 -3.21 5.09 4.87
C SER A 228 -3.71 4.13 3.79
N ASN A 229 -2.81 3.39 3.14
CA ASN A 229 -3.11 2.37 2.13
C ASN A 229 -1.99 1.30 2.06
N PRO A 230 -2.17 0.13 2.70
CA PRO A 230 -1.12 -0.88 2.80
C PRO A 230 -0.84 -1.65 1.50
N LEU A 231 -1.67 -1.54 0.47
CA LEU A 231 -1.73 -2.56 -0.61
C LEU A 231 -0.63 -2.50 -1.68
N HIS A 232 0.18 -1.44 -1.75
CA HIS A 232 1.08 -1.21 -2.90
C HIS A 232 2.55 -1.50 -2.61
N PHE A 233 2.90 -2.00 -1.43
CA PHE A 233 4.27 -2.33 -1.07
C PHE A 233 4.27 -3.36 0.06
N GLN A 234 4.76 -4.58 -0.20
CA GLN A 234 4.53 -5.71 0.70
C GLN A 234 5.73 -6.04 1.59
N GLN A 235 5.48 -6.42 2.84
CA GLN A 235 6.50 -7.12 3.66
C GLN A 235 5.94 -8.38 4.36
N ASN A 236 4.63 -8.45 4.63
CA ASN A 236 4.06 -9.44 5.54
C ASN A 236 3.17 -10.48 4.83
N PHE A 237 3.62 -11.72 4.66
CA PHE A 237 2.86 -12.75 3.93
C PHE A 237 1.94 -13.54 4.84
N SER A 238 0.82 -14.08 4.34
CA SER A 238 0.01 -15.03 5.12
C SER A 238 0.88 -16.24 5.46
N GLY A 239 1.06 -16.52 6.76
CA GLY A 239 1.70 -17.76 7.17
C GLY A 239 0.82 -18.93 6.77
N ALA A 240 1.38 -19.91 6.06
CA ALA A 240 0.74 -21.20 5.90
C ALA A 240 0.78 -21.92 7.25
N ASP A 241 -0.34 -22.52 7.66
CA ASP A 241 -0.37 -23.45 8.79
C ASP A 241 0.60 -24.61 8.50
N GLY A 242 1.75 -24.61 9.19
CA GLY A 242 2.72 -25.70 9.17
C GLY A 242 4.08 -25.43 8.50
N GLY A 243 4.27 -24.30 7.82
CA GLY A 243 5.56 -23.90 7.24
C GLY A 243 6.27 -22.86 8.11
N ALA A 244 7.61 -22.92 8.21
CA ALA A 244 8.39 -21.99 9.02
C ALA A 244 8.09 -20.52 8.65
N VAL A 245 7.33 -19.88 9.53
CA VAL A 245 6.84 -18.50 9.54
C VAL A 245 8.01 -17.50 9.47
N ARG A 246 8.73 -17.39 8.36
CA ARG A 246 9.87 -16.47 8.31
C ARG A 246 9.45 -15.04 8.03
N GLY A 247 8.37 -14.74 7.31
CA GLY A 247 8.12 -13.36 6.85
C GLY A 247 7.24 -12.44 7.71
N ASN A 248 6.27 -12.95 8.48
CA ASN A 248 5.18 -12.10 8.98
C ASN A 248 5.34 -11.68 10.45
N ILE A 249 5.79 -10.45 10.66
CA ILE A 249 5.98 -9.84 11.98
C ILE A 249 4.64 -9.83 12.75
N CYS A 250 3.54 -9.42 12.12
CA CYS A 250 2.23 -9.34 12.76
C CYS A 250 1.72 -10.72 13.24
N LEU A 251 1.85 -11.76 12.43
CA LEU A 251 1.44 -13.11 12.82
C LEU A 251 2.26 -13.63 13.99
N TRP A 252 3.57 -13.36 14.04
CA TRP A 252 4.37 -13.75 15.19
C TRP A 252 3.95 -13.06 16.47
N ILE A 253 3.67 -11.76 16.39
CA ILE A 253 3.18 -10.98 17.53
C ILE A 253 1.90 -11.62 18.05
N GLU A 254 0.93 -11.84 17.17
CA GLU A 254 -0.34 -12.46 17.52
C GLU A 254 -0.18 -13.88 18.06
N LYS A 255 0.63 -14.72 17.41
CA LYS A 255 0.92 -16.10 17.85
C LYS A 255 1.50 -16.11 19.27
N VAL A 256 2.46 -15.24 19.55
CA VAL A 256 3.05 -15.08 20.89
C VAL A 256 2.00 -14.63 21.90
N TYR A 257 1.11 -13.69 21.57
CA TYR A 257 0.06 -13.28 22.49
C TYR A 257 -1.00 -14.36 22.73
N SER A 258 -1.53 -14.96 21.67
CA SER A 258 -2.58 -15.98 21.73
C SER A 258 -2.12 -17.24 22.46
N SER A 259 -0.83 -17.56 22.37
CA SER A 259 -0.19 -18.62 23.15
C SER A 259 0.17 -18.21 24.58
N ASN A 260 -0.14 -16.97 25.00
CA ASN A 260 0.30 -16.39 26.27
C ASN A 260 1.82 -16.51 26.49
N PHE A 261 2.59 -16.33 25.41
CA PHE A 261 4.05 -16.38 25.36
C PHE A 261 4.64 -17.78 25.63
N SER A 262 3.84 -18.85 25.57
CA SER A 262 4.32 -20.23 25.75
C SER A 262 5.17 -20.78 24.59
N ILE A 263 5.41 -19.98 23.55
CA ILE A 263 6.24 -20.37 22.40
C ILE A 263 7.72 -20.32 22.76
N LYS A 264 8.50 -21.26 22.24
CA LYS A 264 9.96 -21.23 22.37
C LYS A 264 10.51 -20.00 21.67
N ALA A 265 11.15 -19.11 22.44
CA ALA A 265 11.66 -17.84 21.91
C ALA A 265 12.60 -18.03 20.70
N GLN A 266 13.33 -19.15 20.63
CA GLN A 266 14.23 -19.51 19.52
C GLN A 266 13.50 -19.71 18.19
N GLU A 267 12.18 -19.90 18.20
CA GLU A 267 11.35 -20.01 16.99
C GLU A 267 11.01 -18.63 16.39
N ILE A 268 10.99 -17.57 17.20
CA ILE A 268 10.63 -16.19 16.77
C ILE A 268 11.77 -15.60 15.91
N PRO A 269 11.65 -15.40 14.60
CA PRO A 269 12.78 -15.06 13.72
C PRO A 269 13.38 -13.68 14.03
N LEU A 270 14.70 -13.51 13.85
CA LEU A 270 15.43 -12.28 14.22
C LEU A 270 15.56 -11.27 13.07
N LEU A 271 14.48 -11.06 12.33
CA LEU A 271 14.51 -10.37 11.02
C LEU A 271 14.32 -8.86 11.12
N SER A 272 13.77 -8.36 12.23
CA SER A 272 13.57 -6.93 12.45
C SER A 272 13.79 -6.57 13.92
N PRO A 273 14.00 -5.27 14.23
CA PRO A 273 14.00 -4.78 15.60
C PRO A 273 12.79 -5.22 16.42
N LYS A 274 11.58 -5.13 15.83
CA LYS A 274 10.32 -5.56 16.43
C LYS A 274 10.35 -7.04 16.84
N MET A 275 10.91 -7.90 16.00
CA MET A 275 11.00 -9.32 16.28
C MET A 275 12.07 -9.69 17.30
N VAL A 276 13.19 -8.96 17.31
CA VAL A 276 14.21 -9.08 18.36
C VAL A 276 13.59 -8.72 19.73
N LEU A 277 12.77 -7.66 19.81
CA LEU A 277 12.05 -7.30 21.03
C LEU A 277 11.02 -8.35 21.43
N LEU A 278 10.21 -8.84 20.48
CA LEU A 278 9.24 -9.90 20.74
C LEU A 278 9.91 -11.15 21.32
N ARG A 279 11.11 -11.50 20.83
CA ARG A 279 11.91 -12.60 21.37
C ARG A 279 12.38 -12.33 22.80
N ILE A 280 12.88 -11.11 23.08
CA ILE A 280 13.29 -10.71 24.43
C ILE A 280 12.11 -10.79 25.40
N LEU A 281 10.96 -10.22 25.02
CA LEU A 281 9.72 -10.25 25.78
C LEU A 281 9.28 -11.69 26.10
N THR A 282 9.36 -12.59 25.12
CA THR A 282 9.03 -14.01 25.29
C THR A 282 9.98 -14.73 26.23
N LEU A 283 11.28 -14.43 26.18
CA LEU A 283 12.24 -14.98 27.14
C LEU A 283 11.92 -14.51 28.56
N CYS A 284 11.79 -13.20 28.76
CA CYS A 284 11.57 -12.59 30.07
C CYS A 284 10.28 -13.09 30.72
N LYS A 285 9.18 -13.19 29.96
CA LYS A 285 7.90 -13.70 30.48
C LYS A 285 7.96 -15.17 30.91
N ASN A 286 8.81 -15.96 30.28
CA ASN A 286 9.03 -17.36 30.65
C ASN A 286 10.13 -17.55 31.71
N GLY A 287 10.59 -16.47 32.36
CA GLY A 287 11.62 -16.53 33.40
C GLY A 287 13.04 -16.77 32.86
N ALA A 288 13.25 -16.65 31.55
CA ALA A 288 14.55 -16.81 30.92
C ALA A 288 15.19 -15.45 30.60
N LEU A 289 16.51 -15.35 30.79
CA LEU A 289 17.23 -14.12 30.48
C LEU A 289 17.71 -14.08 29.03
N PRO A 290 17.59 -12.92 28.34
CA PRO A 290 18.13 -12.75 27.01
C PRO A 290 19.66 -12.80 27.03
N SER A 291 20.26 -13.47 26.04
CA SER A 291 21.71 -13.59 25.94
C SER A 291 22.39 -12.23 25.69
N ARG A 292 23.66 -12.09 26.08
CA ARG A 292 24.45 -10.88 25.80
C ARG A 292 24.46 -10.51 24.31
N LYS A 293 24.50 -11.51 23.42
CA LYS A 293 24.45 -11.34 21.96
C LYS A 293 23.09 -10.83 21.46
N LEU A 294 21.99 -11.24 22.10
CA LEU A 294 20.66 -10.73 21.76
C LEU A 294 20.50 -9.30 22.26
N MET A 295 20.95 -9.01 23.48
CA MET A 295 20.90 -7.67 24.07
C MET A 295 21.78 -6.66 23.32
N SER A 296 22.94 -7.08 22.79
CA SER A 296 23.80 -6.17 22.02
C SER A 296 23.15 -5.68 20.73
N ARG A 297 22.22 -6.45 20.13
CA ARG A 297 21.48 -6.04 18.93
C ARG A 297 20.53 -4.86 19.17
N VAL A 298 20.18 -4.60 20.42
CA VAL A 298 19.18 -3.59 20.82
C VAL A 298 19.83 -2.31 21.34
N ARG A 299 21.09 -2.38 21.78
CA ARG A 299 21.83 -1.26 22.38
C ARG A 299 22.06 -0.08 21.43
N THR A 300 22.00 -0.31 20.13
CA THR A 300 22.26 0.70 19.10
C THR A 300 21.00 1.40 18.59
N TRP A 301 19.81 1.04 19.09
CA TRP A 301 18.58 1.60 18.56
C TRP A 301 18.27 3.00 19.10
N PRO A 302 17.76 3.91 18.24
CA PRO A 302 17.66 5.33 18.55
C PRO A 302 16.48 5.71 19.48
N GLU A 303 15.51 4.82 19.71
CA GLU A 303 14.26 5.19 20.38
C GLU A 303 14.32 5.19 21.91
N SER A 304 13.93 6.31 22.50
CA SER A 304 13.68 6.49 23.93
C SER A 304 12.60 5.54 24.46
N SER A 305 11.55 5.28 23.66
CA SER A 305 10.42 4.40 24.00
C SER A 305 10.86 2.94 24.19
N ILE A 306 11.74 2.45 23.33
CA ILE A 306 12.29 1.09 23.40
C ILE A 306 13.22 0.95 24.60
N LYS A 307 14.07 1.95 24.88
CA LYS A 307 14.94 1.94 26.08
C LYS A 307 14.14 1.96 27.38
N ALA A 308 13.06 2.72 27.45
CA ALA A 308 12.15 2.72 28.61
C ALA A 308 11.53 1.34 28.82
N CYS A 309 11.06 0.70 27.73
CA CYS A 309 10.51 -0.65 27.83
C CYS A 309 11.57 -1.69 28.22
N LEU A 310 12.80 -1.57 27.73
CA LEU A 310 13.89 -2.49 28.06
C LEU A 310 14.41 -2.33 29.49
N SER A 311 14.32 -1.12 30.04
CA SER A 311 14.75 -0.81 31.41
C SER A 311 13.90 -1.50 32.48
N VAL A 312 12.70 -1.99 32.12
CA VAL A 312 11.80 -2.70 33.03
C VAL A 312 12.09 -4.21 33.10
N PHE A 313 12.94 -4.76 32.21
CA PHE A 313 13.33 -6.18 32.25
C PHE A 313 14.48 -6.44 33.22
N ASP A 314 14.40 -5.84 34.40
CA ASP A 314 15.20 -6.28 35.53
C ASP A 314 14.85 -7.76 35.81
N PRO A 315 15.84 -8.67 35.86
CA PRO A 315 15.63 -10.08 36.19
C PRO A 315 14.79 -10.32 37.46
N GLU A 316 14.77 -9.35 38.38
CA GLU A 316 14.09 -9.47 39.67
C GLU A 316 12.67 -8.88 39.68
N ILE A 317 12.23 -8.21 38.61
CA ILE A 317 10.91 -7.58 38.54
C ILE A 317 9.90 -8.52 37.86
N HIS A 318 8.91 -8.98 38.63
CA HIS A 318 7.72 -9.64 38.09
C HIS A 318 6.79 -8.61 37.44
N LEU A 319 6.78 -8.59 36.11
CA LEU A 319 5.87 -7.77 35.32
C LEU A 319 4.55 -8.52 35.07
N ASP A 320 3.43 -7.88 35.36
CA ASP A 320 2.11 -8.47 35.11
C ASP A 320 1.83 -8.60 33.60
N LYS A 321 0.94 -9.53 33.24
CA LYS A 321 0.59 -9.84 31.84
C LYS A 321 0.05 -8.63 31.08
N GLU A 322 -0.64 -7.72 31.75
CA GLU A 322 -1.34 -6.58 31.14
C GLU A 322 -0.39 -5.41 30.86
N LEU A 323 0.63 -5.24 31.71
CA LEU A 323 1.78 -4.37 31.49
C LEU A 323 2.64 -4.90 30.33
N TYR A 324 2.88 -6.22 30.28
CA TYR A 324 3.51 -6.85 29.13
C TYR A 324 2.75 -6.57 27.85
N VAL A 325 1.42 -6.78 27.85
CA VAL A 325 0.55 -6.51 26.69
C VAL A 325 0.59 -5.04 26.29
N ARG A 326 0.53 -4.09 27.24
CA ARG A 326 0.67 -2.66 26.95
C ARG A 326 2.02 -2.30 26.36
N MET A 327 3.12 -2.79 26.94
CA MET A 327 4.48 -2.51 26.46
C MET A 327 4.64 -3.05 25.04
N SER A 328 4.15 -4.26 24.81
CA SER A 328 4.20 -4.85 23.48
C SER A 328 3.24 -4.16 22.50
N GLN A 329 2.06 -3.70 22.91
CA GLN A 329 1.23 -2.81 22.09
C GLN A 329 1.90 -1.45 21.80
N THR A 330 2.68 -0.92 22.73
CA THR A 330 3.39 0.37 22.58
C THR A 330 4.64 0.24 21.71
N ILE A 331 5.28 -0.94 21.72
CA ILE A 331 6.41 -1.28 20.85
C ILE A 331 5.94 -1.64 19.43
N MET A 332 4.71 -2.14 19.31
CA MET A 332 4.19 -2.76 18.08
C MET A 332 3.17 -1.90 17.33
N ASN A 333 2.64 -0.85 17.95
CA ASN A 333 1.94 0.23 17.27
C ASN A 333 2.94 1.31 16.92
#